data_AF-A0A7V2AN35-F1
#
_entry.id   AF-A0A7V2AN35-F1
#
_cell.length_a   1.000
_cell.length_b   1.000
_cell.length_c   1.000
_cell.angle_alpha   90.00
_cell.angle_beta   90.00
_cell.angle_gamma   90.00
#
_symmetry.space_group_name_H-M   'P 1'
#
loop_
_entity.id
_entity.type
_entity.pdbx_description
1 polymer ?
#
loop_
_entity_poly.entity_id
_entity_poly.type
_entity_poly.pdbx_seq_one_letter_code
_entity_poly.pdbx_strand_id
1 'polypeptide(L)'
;LVGLYTVSIAVLLPLVSTAGLGTETSPMVAALAAKGMTWAASVINIVLVTAILSTMLAATFGLGRMIRSLADEGHAPVFIKDRGDIPYRGILFSGAAILAGFAMAFTLPKQVYVFLVSSGGFSLLFTYVVILVTHYKFRKLHGCPPRGKCRLPGYPYSSWLAIGSLVVIIASMPLIPGQGSGLAAGMILTVFYFVCYALVRYFRKYPRKLYNH
;
A
#
# COMPACT_ATOMS: atom_id res chain seq x y z
N LEU A 1 -3.43 9.51 15.74
CA LEU A 1 -2.49 9.28 14.62
C LEU A 1 -1.90 10.60 14.11
N VAL A 2 -2.71 11.52 13.55
CA VAL A 2 -2.22 12.82 13.06
C VAL A 2 -1.43 13.58 14.14
N GLY A 3 -2.00 13.75 15.35
CA GLY A 3 -1.30 14.43 16.45
C GLY A 3 0.02 13.78 16.86
N LEU A 4 0.12 12.45 16.79
CA LEU A 4 1.38 11.75 17.06
C LEU A 4 2.45 12.12 16.03
N TYR A 5 2.10 12.06 14.73
CA TYR A 5 3.02 12.46 13.65
C TYR A 5 3.42 13.93 13.75
N THR A 6 2.48 14.83 14.03
CA THR A 6 2.76 16.26 14.18
C THR A 6 3.74 16.50 15.32
N VAL A 7 3.52 15.89 16.48
CA VAL A 7 4.42 16.00 17.63
C VAL A 7 5.79 15.40 17.33
N SER A 8 5.85 14.22 16.70
CA SER A 8 7.12 13.60 16.33
C SER A 8 7.94 14.48 15.39
N ILE A 9 7.34 15.04 14.34
CA ILE A 9 8.03 15.92 13.38
C ILE A 9 8.45 17.23 14.06
N ALA A 10 7.59 17.83 14.88
CA ALA A 10 7.89 19.07 15.60
C ALA A 10 9.08 18.90 16.57
N VAL A 11 9.22 17.73 17.20
CA VAL A 11 10.36 17.39 18.04
C VAL A 11 11.62 17.11 17.21
N LEU A 12 11.47 16.46 16.04
CA LEU A 12 12.60 16.02 15.22
C LEU A 12 13.28 17.16 14.46
N LEU A 13 12.52 18.11 13.91
CA LEU A 13 13.05 19.21 13.10
C LEU A 13 14.11 20.09 13.80
N PRO A 14 13.97 20.46 15.10
CA PRO A 14 15.02 21.20 15.82
C PRO A 14 16.23 20.35 16.23
N LEU A 15 16.08 19.02 16.28
CA LEU A 15 17.12 18.11 16.78
C LEU A 15 18.10 17.69 15.68
N VAL A 16 17.73 17.78 14.40
CA VAL A 16 18.55 17.34 13.27
C VAL A 16 18.70 18.46 12.24
N SER A 17 19.94 18.74 11.84
CA SER A 17 20.21 19.56 10.66
C SER A 17 19.66 18.85 9.42
N THR A 18 18.72 19.49 8.72
CA THR A 18 18.12 18.95 7.48
C THR A 18 19.15 18.71 6.38
N ALA A 19 20.35 19.30 6.48
CA ALA A 19 21.46 19.12 5.54
C ALA A 19 22.32 17.87 5.81
N GLY A 20 22.18 17.22 6.98
CA GLY A 20 23.03 16.10 7.42
C GLY A 20 22.33 14.74 7.52
N LEU A 21 21.10 14.62 7.00
CA LEU A 21 20.33 13.37 7.06
C LEU A 21 20.91 12.32 6.08
N GLY A 22 21.73 11.42 6.61
CA GLY A 22 22.15 10.21 5.89
C GLY A 22 20.97 9.24 5.71
N THR A 23 20.94 8.52 4.60
CA THR A 23 19.91 7.50 4.29
C THR A 23 20.05 6.21 5.08
N GLU A 24 21.18 6.04 5.78
CA GLU A 24 21.60 4.78 6.39
C GLU A 24 21.01 4.54 7.79
N THR A 25 20.56 5.60 8.48
CA THR A 25 20.02 5.50 9.85
C THR A 25 18.72 6.24 10.00
N SER A 26 17.85 5.75 10.88
CA SER A 26 16.58 6.42 11.21
C SER A 26 16.86 7.84 11.70
N PRO A 27 16.22 8.88 11.13
CA PRO A 27 16.42 10.28 11.52
C PRO A 27 16.22 10.51 13.02
N MET A 28 15.33 9.76 13.66
CA MET A 28 15.07 9.86 15.10
C MET A 28 16.21 9.26 15.94
N VAL A 29 16.79 8.14 15.49
CA VAL A 29 17.95 7.52 16.14
C VAL A 29 19.18 8.40 15.95
N ALA A 30 19.39 8.93 14.74
CA ALA A 30 20.46 9.86 14.42
C ALA A 30 20.39 11.14 15.26
N ALA A 31 19.19 11.70 15.45
CA ALA A 31 18.95 12.87 16.30
C ALA A 31 19.41 12.66 17.75
N LEU A 32 19.01 11.54 18.35
CA LEU A 32 19.34 11.23 19.74
C LEU A 32 20.83 10.93 19.91
N ALA A 33 21.43 10.22 18.95
CA ALA A 33 22.86 9.94 18.95
C ALA A 33 23.69 11.23 18.81
N ALA A 34 23.30 12.16 17.93
CA ALA A 34 23.99 13.44 17.73
C ALA A 34 23.98 14.34 18.98
N LYS A 35 22.96 14.19 19.84
CA LYS A 35 22.86 14.88 21.14
C LYS A 35 23.57 14.16 22.30
N GLY A 36 24.29 13.07 22.03
CA GLY A 36 25.01 12.30 23.05
C GLY A 36 24.15 11.32 23.85
N MET A 37 22.86 11.17 23.51
CA MET A 37 21.93 10.24 24.20
C MET A 37 21.93 8.86 23.53
N THR A 38 23.09 8.20 23.51
CA THR A 38 23.30 6.91 22.83
C THR A 38 22.42 5.78 23.39
N TRP A 39 22.19 5.75 24.71
CA TRP A 39 21.31 4.76 25.33
C TRP A 39 19.86 4.87 24.82
N ALA A 40 19.35 6.10 24.70
CA ALA A 40 18.00 6.35 24.24
C ALA A 40 17.87 6.03 22.74
N ALA A 41 18.91 6.34 21.94
CA ALA A 41 18.98 5.96 20.54
C ALA A 41 18.88 4.43 20.34
N SER A 42 19.59 3.65 21.16
CA SER A 42 19.52 2.18 21.12
C SER A 42 18.15 1.63 21.50
N VAL A 43 17.52 2.15 22.55
CA VAL A 43 16.16 1.75 22.96
C VAL A 43 15.15 2.04 21.85
N ILE A 44 15.20 3.24 21.26
CA ILE A 44 14.31 3.61 20.15
C ILE A 44 14.53 2.70 18.93
N ASN A 45 15.78 2.35 18.61
CA ASN A 45 16.06 1.44 17.50
C ASN A 45 15.41 0.06 17.71
N ILE A 46 15.53 -0.52 18.91
CA ILE A 46 14.90 -1.81 19.26
C ILE A 46 13.37 -1.71 19.12
N VAL A 47 12.76 -0.63 19.63
CA VAL A 47 11.31 -0.38 19.51
C VAL A 47 10.89 -0.25 18.04
N LEU A 48 11.68 0.44 17.21
CA LEU A 48 11.38 0.59 15.77
C LEU A 48 11.47 -0.75 15.04
N VAL A 49 12.52 -1.53 15.26
CA VAL A 49 12.69 -2.85 14.63
C VAL A 49 11.56 -3.79 15.03
N THR A 50 11.22 -3.86 16.32
CA THR A 50 10.11 -4.70 16.80
C THR A 50 8.77 -4.26 16.25
N ALA A 51 8.50 -2.95 16.17
CA ALA A 51 7.29 -2.41 15.56
C ALA A 51 7.19 -2.77 14.07
N ILE A 52 8.28 -2.61 13.31
CA ILE A 52 8.33 -2.96 11.88
C ILE A 52 8.04 -4.46 11.70
N LEU A 53 8.71 -5.33 12.46
CA LEU A 53 8.46 -6.78 12.39
C LEU A 53 7.00 -7.14 12.69
N SER A 54 6.40 -6.51 13.70
CA SER A 54 4.97 -6.69 14.03
C SER A 54 4.06 -6.27 12.87
N THR A 55 4.29 -5.09 12.29
CA THR A 55 3.50 -4.62 11.14
C THR A 55 3.67 -5.51 9.91
N MET A 56 4.87 -6.02 9.67
CA MET A 56 5.16 -6.89 8.52
C MET A 56 4.48 -8.26 8.66
N LEU A 57 4.46 -8.82 9.88
CA LEU A 57 3.73 -10.04 10.19
C LEU A 57 2.23 -9.85 9.94
N ALA A 58 1.63 -8.79 10.47
CA ALA A 58 0.22 -8.47 10.28
C ALA A 58 -0.13 -8.26 8.79
N ALA A 59 0.72 -7.56 8.04
CA ALA A 59 0.55 -7.34 6.60
C ALA A 59 0.59 -8.66 5.81
N THR A 60 1.53 -9.55 6.12
CA THR A 60 1.66 -10.87 5.45
C THR A 60 0.40 -11.71 5.65
N PHE A 61 -0.13 -11.76 6.88
CA PHE A 61 -1.40 -12.45 7.15
C PHE A 61 -2.60 -11.79 6.46
N GLY A 62 -2.63 -10.47 6.39
CA GLY A 62 -3.66 -9.72 5.68
C GLY A 62 -3.69 -10.03 4.19
N LEU A 63 -2.51 -10.02 3.54
CA LEU A 63 -2.35 -10.37 2.12
C LEU A 63 -2.71 -11.83 1.85
N GLY A 64 -2.33 -12.76 2.73
CA GLY A 64 -2.72 -14.17 2.60
C GLY A 64 -4.24 -14.37 2.57
N ARG A 65 -4.99 -13.63 3.41
CA ARG A 65 -6.46 -13.64 3.39
C ARG A 65 -7.03 -12.96 2.14
N MET A 66 -6.45 -11.86 1.68
CA MET A 66 -6.88 -11.19 0.44
C MET A 66 -6.71 -12.10 -0.79
N ILE A 67 -5.56 -12.76 -0.93
CA ILE A 67 -5.30 -13.69 -2.05
C ILE A 67 -6.23 -14.91 -1.96
N ARG A 68 -6.49 -15.42 -0.75
CA ARG A 68 -7.48 -16.49 -0.55
C ARG A 68 -8.87 -16.09 -1.02
N SER A 69 -9.32 -14.87 -0.72
CA SER A 69 -10.60 -14.32 -1.17
C SER A 69 -10.66 -14.24 -2.70
N LEU A 70 -9.59 -13.79 -3.34
CA LEU A 70 -9.49 -13.76 -4.80
C LEU A 70 -9.54 -15.18 -5.40
N ALA A 71 -8.92 -16.17 -4.76
CA ALA A 71 -8.96 -17.57 -5.19
C ALA A 71 -10.36 -18.19 -5.06
N ASP A 72 -11.15 -17.80 -4.04
CA ASP A 72 -12.54 -18.24 -3.88
C ASP A 72 -13.46 -17.69 -4.97
N GLU A 73 -13.25 -16.43 -5.37
CA GLU A 73 -13.99 -15.78 -6.46
C GLU A 73 -13.51 -16.22 -7.86
N GLY A 74 -12.48 -17.05 -7.95
CA GLY A 74 -11.91 -17.52 -9.23
C GLY A 74 -11.00 -16.51 -9.92
N HIS A 75 -10.55 -15.47 -9.20
CA HIS A 75 -9.64 -14.42 -9.68
C HIS A 75 -8.15 -14.71 -9.42
N ALA A 76 -7.82 -15.78 -8.68
CA ALA A 76 -6.46 -16.24 -8.43
C ALA A 76 -6.26 -17.69 -8.91
N PRO A 77 -5.02 -18.14 -9.18
CA PRO A 77 -4.75 -19.50 -9.62
C PRO A 77 -5.21 -20.53 -8.58
N VAL A 78 -5.77 -21.64 -9.06
CA VAL A 78 -6.39 -22.69 -8.22
C VAL A 78 -5.40 -23.28 -7.20
N PHE A 79 -4.10 -23.23 -7.49
CA PHE A 79 -3.04 -23.64 -6.57
C PHE A 79 -2.98 -22.78 -5.29
N ILE A 80 -3.59 -21.61 -5.19
CA ILE A 80 -3.59 -20.83 -3.94
C ILE A 80 -4.85 -21.13 -3.09
N LYS A 81 -5.80 -21.90 -3.63
CA LYS A 81 -7.03 -22.24 -2.92
C LYS A 81 -6.72 -23.26 -1.81
N ASP A 82 -6.94 -22.85 -0.57
CA ASP A 82 -6.88 -23.71 0.61
C ASP A 82 -8.27 -24.25 0.96
N ARG A 83 -8.34 -25.51 1.41
CA ARG A 83 -9.60 -26.16 1.79
C ARG A 83 -10.00 -25.90 3.26
N GLY A 84 -9.10 -25.38 4.09
CA GLY A 84 -9.36 -25.08 5.50
C GLY A 84 -9.64 -23.60 5.77
N ASP A 85 -10.03 -23.29 7.01
CA ASP A 85 -10.33 -21.92 7.48
C ASP A 85 -9.10 -20.99 7.49
N ILE A 86 -7.90 -21.56 7.52
CA ILE A 86 -6.64 -20.82 7.55
C ILE A 86 -5.97 -20.86 6.15
N PRO A 87 -5.68 -19.70 5.53
CA PRO A 87 -5.12 -19.62 4.19
C PRO A 87 -3.59 -19.86 4.18
N TYR A 88 -3.15 -21.07 4.51
CA TYR A 88 -1.73 -21.43 4.58
C TYR A 88 -0.95 -21.14 3.29
N ARG A 89 -1.50 -21.51 2.12
CA ARG A 89 -0.84 -21.30 0.82
C ARG A 89 -0.81 -19.83 0.44
N GLY A 90 -1.85 -19.07 0.79
CA GLY A 90 -1.87 -17.62 0.61
C GLY A 90 -0.81 -16.91 1.47
N ILE A 91 -0.64 -17.34 2.71
CA ILE A 91 0.39 -16.80 3.63
C ILE A 91 1.79 -17.17 3.13
N LEU A 92 2.03 -18.44 2.76
CA LEU A 92 3.32 -18.89 2.26
C LEU A 92 3.71 -18.15 0.97
N PHE A 93 2.76 -17.95 0.06
CA PHE A 93 2.98 -17.19 -1.16
C PHE A 93 3.33 -15.72 -0.85
N SER A 94 2.60 -15.07 0.05
CA SER A 94 2.85 -13.68 0.45
C SER A 94 4.22 -13.54 1.13
N GLY A 95 4.58 -14.48 2.01
CA GLY A 95 5.89 -14.52 2.66
C GLY A 95 7.03 -14.75 1.67
N ALA A 96 6.86 -15.69 0.73
CA ALA A 96 7.83 -15.94 -0.33
C ALA A 96 8.02 -14.71 -1.23
N ALA A 97 6.93 -14.00 -1.57
CA ALA A 97 7.01 -12.75 -2.33
C ALA A 97 7.75 -11.65 -1.57
N ILE A 98 7.55 -11.53 -0.26
CA ILE A 98 8.29 -10.59 0.60
C ILE A 98 9.78 -10.94 0.63
N LEU A 99 10.14 -12.23 0.82
CA LEU A 99 11.54 -12.67 0.81
C LEU A 99 12.20 -12.45 -0.56
N ALA A 100 11.48 -12.69 -1.66
CA ALA A 100 11.95 -12.39 -3.00
C ALA A 100 12.18 -10.90 -3.20
N GLY A 101 11.23 -10.05 -2.74
CA GLY A 101 11.38 -8.59 -2.79
C GLY A 101 12.57 -8.09 -1.95
N PHE A 102 12.78 -8.67 -0.78
CA PHE A 102 13.96 -8.41 0.05
C PHE A 102 15.25 -8.80 -0.68
N ALA A 103 15.34 -10.00 -1.25
CA ALA A 103 16.51 -10.43 -2.02
C ALA A 103 16.79 -9.54 -3.24
N MET A 104 15.74 -9.09 -3.93
CA MET A 104 15.86 -8.12 -5.02
C MET A 104 16.40 -6.77 -4.51
N ALA A 105 15.99 -6.31 -3.34
CA ALA A 105 16.46 -5.04 -2.79
C ALA A 105 17.99 -5.01 -2.53
N PHE A 106 18.62 -6.14 -2.21
CA PHE A 106 20.08 -6.21 -2.02
C PHE A 106 20.87 -6.33 -3.33
N THR A 107 20.25 -6.87 -4.37
CA THR A 107 20.92 -7.17 -5.65
C THR A 107 20.75 -6.06 -6.69
N LEU A 108 19.72 -5.22 -6.55
CA LEU A 108 19.37 -4.20 -7.53
C LEU A 108 20.18 -2.90 -7.37
N PRO A 109 20.58 -2.25 -8.48
CA PRO A 109 21.19 -0.94 -8.44
C PRO A 109 20.21 0.13 -7.92
N LYS A 110 20.75 1.18 -7.29
CA LYS A 110 19.97 2.26 -6.64
C LYS A 110 18.84 2.82 -7.52
N GLN A 111 19.07 2.98 -8.82
CA GLN A 111 18.08 3.49 -9.76
C GLN A 111 16.86 2.56 -9.91
N VAL A 112 17.08 1.24 -9.96
CA VAL A 112 15.99 0.26 -10.07
C VAL A 112 15.26 0.12 -8.74
N TYR A 113 15.97 0.23 -7.61
CA TYR A 113 15.34 0.28 -6.29
C TYR A 113 14.38 1.48 -6.17
N VAL A 114 14.82 2.69 -6.52
CA VAL A 114 13.98 3.90 -6.50
C VAL A 114 12.75 3.74 -7.40
N PHE A 115 12.94 3.17 -8.59
CA PHE A 115 11.85 2.85 -9.51
C PHE A 115 10.81 1.89 -8.90
N LEU A 116 11.26 0.77 -8.31
CA LEU A 116 10.38 -0.22 -7.70
C LEU A 116 9.59 0.36 -6.51
N VAL A 117 10.28 1.08 -5.62
CA VAL A 117 9.64 1.72 -4.45
C VAL A 117 8.64 2.78 -4.89
N SER A 118 8.98 3.60 -5.89
CA SER A 118 8.09 4.63 -6.43
C SER A 118 6.85 4.01 -7.10
N SER A 119 7.03 2.97 -7.91
CA SER A 119 5.93 2.23 -8.55
C SER A 119 5.01 1.53 -7.53
N GLY A 120 5.59 0.93 -6.49
CA GLY A 120 4.83 0.35 -5.38
C GLY A 120 4.04 1.39 -4.59
N GLY A 121 4.67 2.54 -4.30
CA GLY A 121 4.03 3.68 -3.65
C GLY A 121 2.86 4.24 -4.46
N PHE A 122 3.02 4.37 -5.78
CA PHE A 122 1.94 4.73 -6.68
C PHE A 122 0.78 3.72 -6.59
N SER A 123 1.08 2.42 -6.68
CA SER A 123 0.07 1.35 -6.65
C SER A 123 -0.75 1.39 -5.35
N LEU A 124 -0.09 1.66 -4.22
CA LEU A 124 -0.74 1.85 -2.93
C LEU A 124 -1.67 3.07 -2.92
N LEU A 125 -1.17 4.24 -3.32
CA LEU A 125 -1.97 5.48 -3.39
C LEU A 125 -3.16 5.33 -4.34
N PHE A 126 -2.94 4.71 -5.50
CA PHE A 126 -3.99 4.43 -6.47
C PHE A 126 -5.07 3.50 -5.89
N THR A 127 -4.67 2.45 -5.16
CA THR A 127 -5.62 1.57 -4.46
C THR A 127 -6.50 2.36 -3.48
N TYR A 128 -5.93 3.31 -2.73
CA TYR A 128 -6.72 4.18 -1.85
C TYR A 128 -7.70 5.08 -2.60
N VAL A 129 -7.31 5.63 -3.76
CA VAL A 129 -8.23 6.38 -4.64
C VAL A 129 -9.40 5.49 -5.07
N VAL A 130 -9.12 4.26 -5.52
CA VAL A 130 -10.17 3.30 -5.92
C VAL A 130 -11.09 2.95 -4.75
N ILE A 131 -10.54 2.72 -3.55
CA ILE A 131 -11.32 2.45 -2.34
C ILE A 131 -12.26 3.63 -2.03
N LEU A 132 -11.77 4.87 -2.08
CA LEU A 132 -12.58 6.06 -1.79
C LEU A 132 -13.66 6.30 -2.85
N VAL A 133 -13.33 6.13 -4.13
CA VAL A 133 -14.30 6.25 -5.23
C VAL A 133 -15.38 5.17 -5.11
N THR A 134 -15.00 3.93 -4.79
CA THR A 134 -15.93 2.82 -4.58
C THR A 134 -16.80 3.09 -3.37
N HIS A 135 -16.23 3.57 -2.26
CA HIS A 135 -16.98 3.98 -1.07
C HIS A 135 -18.01 5.08 -1.40
N TYR A 136 -17.60 6.11 -2.13
CA TYR A 136 -18.48 7.20 -2.53
C TYR A 136 -19.64 6.71 -3.41
N LYS A 137 -19.35 5.91 -4.45
CA LYS A 137 -20.37 5.32 -5.33
C LYS A 137 -21.31 4.38 -4.58
N PHE A 138 -20.75 3.51 -3.72
CA PHE A 138 -21.52 2.56 -2.93
C PHE A 138 -22.52 3.30 -2.02
N ARG A 139 -22.07 4.36 -1.34
CA ARG A 139 -22.91 5.20 -0.48
C ARG A 139 -23.93 6.02 -1.26
N LYS A 140 -23.61 6.45 -2.48
CA LYS A 140 -24.57 7.13 -3.37
C LYS A 140 -25.69 6.18 -3.84
N LEU A 141 -25.36 4.93 -4.12
CA LEU A 141 -26.30 3.92 -4.63
C LEU A 141 -27.18 3.30 -3.53
N HIS A 142 -26.59 2.92 -2.40
CA HIS A 142 -27.29 2.17 -1.34
C HIS A 142 -27.68 3.05 -0.14
N GLY A 143 -27.34 4.34 -0.18
CA GLY A 143 -27.59 5.26 0.92
C GLY A 143 -26.91 4.82 2.22
N CYS A 144 -27.55 5.12 3.35
CA CYS A 144 -27.12 4.62 4.65
C CYS A 144 -27.78 3.26 4.94
N PRO A 145 -27.03 2.24 5.41
CA PRO A 145 -27.65 0.98 5.77
C PRO A 145 -28.69 1.22 6.89
N PRO A 146 -29.88 0.57 6.85
CA PRO A 146 -30.94 0.78 7.85
C PRO A 146 -30.53 0.43 9.29
N ARG A 147 -29.44 -0.33 9.47
CA ARG A 147 -28.81 -0.63 10.78
C ARG A 147 -27.40 -0.06 10.94
N GLY A 148 -26.90 0.65 9.93
CA GLY A 148 -25.53 1.16 9.89
C GLY A 148 -25.46 2.57 10.48
N LYS A 149 -24.57 2.77 11.45
CA LYS A 149 -24.20 4.13 11.87
C LYS A 149 -23.34 4.75 10.76
N CYS A 150 -23.93 5.55 9.86
CA CYS A 150 -23.19 6.27 8.82
C CYS A 150 -22.34 7.41 9.39
N ARG A 151 -21.35 7.06 10.20
CA ARG A 151 -20.42 7.99 10.82
C ARG A 151 -19.30 8.35 9.85
N LEU A 152 -19.60 9.20 8.89
CA LEU A 152 -18.57 10.00 8.23
C LEU A 152 -18.99 11.47 8.37
N PRO A 153 -18.41 12.22 9.32
CA PRO A 153 -18.70 13.64 9.43
C PRO A 153 -18.28 14.35 8.14
N GLY A 154 -19.14 15.26 7.65
CA GLY A 154 -18.86 16.05 6.45
C GLY A 154 -18.97 15.30 5.11
N TYR A 155 -19.65 14.15 5.04
CA TYR A 155 -19.98 13.53 3.75
C TYR A 155 -20.93 14.46 2.94
N PRO A 156 -20.69 14.68 1.63
CA PRO A 156 -19.70 14.04 0.75
C PRO A 156 -18.37 14.79 0.61
N TYR A 157 -18.23 16.00 1.16
CA TYR A 157 -17.06 16.86 0.98
C TYR A 157 -15.76 16.24 1.51
N SER A 158 -15.83 15.55 2.65
CA SER A 158 -14.65 14.87 3.22
C SER A 158 -14.08 13.78 2.32
N SER A 159 -14.94 13.05 1.59
CA SER A 159 -14.51 12.04 0.61
C SER A 159 -13.86 12.69 -0.62
N TRP A 160 -14.42 13.79 -1.13
CA TRP A 160 -13.85 14.52 -2.26
C TRP A 160 -12.51 15.18 -1.91
N LEU A 161 -12.40 15.75 -0.71
CA LEU A 161 -11.14 16.32 -0.23
C LEU A 161 -10.04 15.25 -0.15
N ALA A 162 -10.36 14.06 0.39
CA ALA A 162 -9.41 12.96 0.46
C ALA A 162 -8.98 12.43 -0.93
N ILE A 163 -9.92 12.31 -1.86
CA ILE A 163 -9.60 11.94 -3.25
C ILE A 163 -8.71 13.00 -3.89
N GLY A 164 -9.08 14.28 -3.75
CA GLY A 164 -8.30 15.41 -4.26
C GLY A 164 -6.88 15.43 -3.71
N SER A 165 -6.71 15.24 -2.41
CA SER A 165 -5.38 15.20 -1.78
C SER A 165 -4.52 14.05 -2.31
N LEU A 166 -5.10 12.86 -2.51
CA LEU A 166 -4.36 11.72 -3.07
C LEU A 166 -3.93 11.98 -4.52
N VAL A 167 -4.81 12.58 -5.33
CA VAL A 167 -4.49 12.96 -6.72
C VAL A 167 -3.38 13.99 -6.77
N VAL A 168 -3.41 15.00 -5.89
CA VAL A 168 -2.34 16.00 -5.78
C VAL A 168 -1.01 15.34 -5.40
N ILE A 169 -1.01 14.40 -4.45
CA ILE A 169 0.20 13.65 -4.08
C ILE A 169 0.75 12.86 -5.27
N ILE A 170 -0.10 12.14 -6.00
CA ILE A 170 0.32 11.39 -7.20
C ILE A 170 0.86 12.35 -8.27
N ALA A 171 0.20 13.47 -8.51
CA ALA A 171 0.62 14.49 -9.46
C ALA A 171 1.94 15.18 -9.07
N SER A 172 2.32 15.14 -7.79
CA SER A 172 3.58 15.69 -7.29
C SER A 172 4.80 14.77 -7.51
N MET A 173 4.60 13.46 -7.79
CA MET A 173 5.70 12.51 -8.01
C MET A 173 6.73 12.94 -9.09
N PRO A 174 6.35 13.53 -10.24
CA PRO A 174 7.30 13.97 -11.26
C PRO A 174 8.23 15.11 -10.81
N LEU A 175 7.86 15.86 -9.76
CA LEU A 175 8.66 16.96 -9.23
C LEU A 175 9.92 16.44 -8.50
N ILE A 176 9.95 15.15 -8.14
CA ILE A 176 11.06 14.53 -7.43
C ILE A 176 11.91 13.73 -8.43
N PRO A 177 13.21 14.03 -8.56
CA PRO A 177 14.08 13.34 -9.51
C PRO A 177 14.11 11.83 -9.23
N GLY A 178 13.87 11.03 -10.27
CA GLY A 178 13.85 9.56 -10.19
C GLY A 178 12.50 8.93 -9.84
N GLN A 179 11.49 9.70 -9.39
CA GLN A 179 10.15 9.16 -9.11
C GLN A 179 9.19 9.20 -10.31
N GLY A 180 9.46 10.03 -11.32
CA GLY A 180 8.62 10.11 -12.52
C GLY A 180 8.51 8.78 -13.30
N SER A 181 9.55 7.96 -13.27
CA SER A 181 9.54 6.63 -13.89
C SER A 181 8.59 5.65 -13.16
N GLY A 182 8.49 5.74 -11.83
CA GLY A 182 7.53 4.97 -11.04
C GLY A 182 6.08 5.35 -11.32
N LEU A 183 5.80 6.66 -11.52
CA LEU A 183 4.50 7.13 -11.97
C LEU A 183 4.14 6.57 -13.35
N ALA A 184 5.07 6.63 -14.30
CA ALA A 184 4.86 6.11 -15.65
C ALA A 184 4.55 4.60 -15.64
N ALA A 185 5.35 3.82 -14.90
CA ALA A 185 5.10 2.39 -14.73
C ALA A 185 3.75 2.10 -14.07
N GLY A 186 3.41 2.85 -13.03
CA GLY A 186 2.12 2.76 -12.34
C GLY A 186 0.93 3.06 -13.25
N MET A 187 1.02 4.12 -14.08
CA MET A 187 -0.01 4.44 -15.06
C MET A 187 -0.13 3.36 -16.14
N ILE A 188 1.00 2.85 -16.66
CA ILE A 188 1.00 1.75 -17.63
C ILE A 188 0.32 0.52 -17.05
N LEU A 189 0.65 0.14 -15.81
CA LEU A 189 0.05 -1.01 -15.13
C LEU A 189 -1.46 -0.80 -14.91
N THR A 190 -1.88 0.42 -14.57
CA THR A 190 -3.29 0.77 -14.41
C THR A 190 -4.06 0.65 -15.71
N VAL A 191 -3.50 1.16 -16.81
CA VAL A 191 -4.07 1.03 -18.16
C VAL A 191 -4.13 -0.45 -18.54
N PHE A 192 -3.09 -1.21 -18.28
CA PHE A 192 -3.05 -2.65 -18.52
C PHE A 192 -4.18 -3.39 -17.77
N TYR A 193 -4.36 -3.13 -16.47
CA TYR A 193 -5.46 -3.74 -15.70
C TYR A 193 -6.84 -3.32 -16.21
N PHE A 194 -7.01 -2.06 -16.60
CA PHE A 194 -8.26 -1.58 -17.18
C PHE A 194 -8.58 -2.27 -18.51
N VAL A 195 -7.58 -2.46 -19.37
CA VAL A 195 -7.70 -3.18 -20.65
C VAL A 195 -8.03 -4.65 -20.39
N CYS A 196 -7.31 -5.33 -19.50
CA CYS A 196 -7.61 -6.71 -19.12
C CYS A 196 -9.03 -6.86 -18.59
N TYR A 197 -9.49 -5.96 -17.71
CA TYR A 197 -10.85 -5.95 -17.21
C TYR A 197 -11.88 -5.74 -18.34
N ALA A 198 -11.64 -4.78 -19.24
CA ALA A 198 -12.52 -4.51 -20.38
C ALA A 198 -12.62 -5.72 -21.33
N LEU A 199 -11.50 -6.39 -21.61
CA LEU A 199 -11.44 -7.61 -22.42
C LEU A 199 -12.20 -8.75 -21.75
N VAL A 200 -11.95 -9.05 -20.47
CA VAL A 200 -12.68 -10.09 -19.74
C VAL A 200 -14.18 -9.79 -19.69
N ARG A 201 -14.56 -8.53 -19.50
CA ARG A 201 -15.97 -8.11 -19.53
C ARG A 201 -16.58 -8.28 -20.93
N TYR A 202 -15.83 -7.96 -21.98
CA TYR A 202 -16.25 -8.14 -23.37
C TYR A 202 -16.46 -9.63 -23.69
N PHE A 203 -15.52 -10.51 -23.31
CA PHE A 203 -15.64 -11.96 -23.50
C PHE A 203 -16.72 -12.61 -22.62
N ARG A 204 -16.94 -12.16 -21.37
CA ARG A 204 -18.06 -12.64 -20.52
C ARG A 204 -19.44 -12.19 -21.03
N LYS A 205 -19.52 -11.17 -21.90
CA LYS A 205 -20.78 -10.72 -22.51
C LYS A 205 -21.24 -11.62 -23.67
N TYR A 206 -20.38 -12.54 -24.15
CA TYR A 206 -20.78 -13.64 -25.03
C TYR A 206 -21.11 -14.87 -24.17
N PRO A 207 -22.40 -15.22 -23.95
CA PRO A 207 -22.76 -16.39 -23.19
C PRO A 207 -22.21 -17.64 -23.89
N ARG A 208 -21.43 -18.46 -23.16
CA ARG A 208 -21.14 -19.85 -23.55
C ARG A 208 -22.47 -20.63 -23.65
N LYS A 209 -23.12 -20.59 -24.81
CA LYS A 209 -23.96 -21.70 -25.28
C LYS A 209 -23.01 -22.79 -25.72
N LEU A 210 -22.66 -23.75 -24.85
CA LEU A 210 -22.14 -25.08 -25.24
C LEU A 210 -21.75 -25.88 -23.98
N TYR A 211 -22.71 -26.63 -23.43
CA TYR A 211 -22.69 -28.10 -23.39
C TYR A 211 -23.95 -28.60 -22.67
N ASN A 212 -25.02 -28.85 -23.43
CA ASN A 212 -26.08 -29.79 -23.05
C ASN A 212 -25.96 -30.92 -24.07
N HIS A 213 -25.40 -32.05 -23.64
CA HIS A 213 -25.69 -33.40 -24.15
C HIS A 213 -25.30 -34.38 -23.05
#